data_AF-A0A4P6VUQ0-F1
#
_entry.id   AF-A0A4P6VUQ0-F1
#
_cell.length_a   1.000
_cell.length_b   1.000
_cell.length_c   1.000
_cell.angle_alpha   90.00
_cell.angle_beta   90.00
_cell.angle_gamma   90.00
#
_symmetry.space_group_name_H-M   'P 1'
#
loop_
_entity.id
_entity.type
_entity.pdbx_description
1 polymer ?
#
loop_
_entity_poly.entity_id
_entity_poly.type
_entity_poly.pdbx_seq_one_letter_code
_entity_poly.pdbx_strand_id
1 'polypeptide(L)'
;MIKILFFAALRERLDCEQYLLSCADTKLDVAAVVSQLQSLGSNWQQELGRSDLLCALNQQLVPLTTQVRSGDELAFFPPVTGG
;
A
#
# COMPACT_ATOMS: atom_id res chain seq x y z
N MET A 1 -9.90 -4.15 -10.35
CA MET A 1 -9.16 -3.03 -9.74
C MET A 1 -8.98 -3.32 -8.25
N ILE A 2 -7.85 -2.92 -7.68
CA ILE A 2 -7.61 -2.89 -6.23
C ILE A 2 -7.70 -1.42 -5.80
N LYS A 3 -8.38 -1.15 -4.68
CA LYS A 3 -8.41 0.17 -4.07
C LYS A 3 -7.28 0.26 -3.05
N ILE A 4 -6.41 1.23 -3.19
CA ILE A 4 -5.28 1.45 -2.28
C ILE A 4 -5.51 2.74 -1.52
N LEU A 5 -5.41 2.70 -0.18
CA LEU A 5 -5.59 3.84 0.72
C LEU A 5 -4.28 4.16 1.43
N PHE A 6 -4.00 5.44 1.62
CA PHE A 6 -2.86 5.93 2.41
C PHE A 6 -3.37 6.77 3.58
N PHE A 7 -2.77 6.60 4.76
CA PHE A 7 -3.21 7.27 5.98
C PHE A 7 -2.10 8.06 6.67
N ALA A 8 -2.54 8.95 7.58
CA ALA A 8 -1.69 9.74 8.46
C ALA A 8 -0.57 10.47 7.67
N ALA A 9 0.64 10.50 8.23
CA ALA A 9 1.77 11.19 7.62
C ALA A 9 2.20 10.56 6.29
N LEU A 10 1.86 9.29 6.00
CA LEU A 10 2.16 8.69 4.69
C LEU A 10 1.30 9.34 3.59
N ARG A 11 0.01 9.55 3.85
CA ARG A 11 -0.89 10.27 2.94
C ARG A 11 -0.37 11.66 2.59
N GLU A 12 0.03 12.41 3.62
CA GLU A 12 0.52 13.78 3.47
C GLU A 12 1.83 13.82 2.70
N ARG A 13 2.77 12.91 2.99
CA ARG A 13 4.06 12.85 2.29
C ARG A 13 3.90 12.40 0.83
N LEU A 14 2.96 11.50 0.53
CA LEU A 14 2.66 11.09 -0.84
C LEU A 14 1.79 12.09 -1.61
N ASP A 15 1.19 13.07 -0.91
CA ASP A 15 0.14 13.94 -1.43
C ASP A 15 -0.97 13.15 -2.16
N CYS A 16 -1.35 12.01 -1.58
CA CYS A 16 -2.25 11.05 -2.20
C CYS A 16 -3.06 10.31 -1.14
N GLU A 17 -4.39 10.46 -1.17
CA GLU A 17 -5.29 9.74 -0.27
C GLU A 17 -5.60 8.32 -0.73
N GLN A 18 -5.69 8.11 -2.04
CA GLN A 18 -6.03 6.82 -2.63
C GLN A 18 -5.45 6.65 -4.02
N TYR A 19 -5.22 5.39 -4.40
CA TYR A 19 -4.77 5.00 -5.73
C TYR A 19 -5.55 3.76 -6.21
N LEU A 20 -5.95 3.75 -7.49
CA LEU A 20 -6.62 2.61 -8.10
C LEU A 20 -5.62 1.83 -8.94
N LEU A 21 -5.32 0.59 -8.54
CA LEU A 21 -4.39 -0.27 -9.25
C LEU A 21 -5.11 -1.31 -10.09
N SER A 22 -4.74 -1.41 -11.36
CA SER A 22 -5.21 -2.46 -12.25
C SER A 22 -4.53 -3.78 -11.90
N CYS A 23 -5.30 -4.72 -11.35
CA CYS A 23 -4.89 -6.11 -11.21
C CYS A 23 -5.49 -6.88 -12.38
N ALA A 24 -4.71 -7.12 -13.44
CA ALA A 24 -5.01 -8.20 -14.37
C ALA A 24 -4.92 -9.53 -13.58
N ASP A 25 -5.61 -10.60 -14.00
CA ASP A 25 -5.81 -11.88 -13.29
C ASP A 25 -4.55 -12.67 -12.85
N THR A 26 -3.39 -12.02 -12.86
CA THR A 26 -2.14 -12.48 -12.26
C THR A 26 -2.24 -12.50 -10.74
N LYS A 27 -1.67 -13.53 -10.12
CA LYS A 27 -1.45 -13.58 -8.67
C LYS A 27 -0.53 -12.43 -8.27
N LEU A 28 -1.04 -11.46 -7.53
CA LEU A 28 -0.31 -10.30 -7.05
C LEU A 28 -0.29 -10.35 -5.52
N ASP A 29 0.88 -10.18 -4.91
CA ASP A 29 0.98 -9.99 -3.46
C ASP A 29 1.19 -8.52 -3.10
N VAL A 30 1.07 -8.20 -1.81
CA VAL A 30 1.23 -6.83 -1.33
C VAL A 30 2.63 -6.29 -1.64
N ALA A 31 3.68 -7.12 -1.58
CA ALA A 31 5.04 -6.73 -1.94
C ALA A 31 5.13 -6.24 -3.40
N ALA A 32 4.52 -6.98 -4.33
CA ALA A 32 4.47 -6.58 -5.73
C ALA A 32 3.64 -5.31 -5.94
N VAL A 33 2.55 -5.12 -5.18
CA VAL A 33 1.81 -3.84 -5.18
C VAL A 33 2.71 -2.68 -4.74
N VAL A 34 3.47 -2.85 -3.66
CA VAL A 34 4.42 -1.83 -3.18
C VAL A 34 5.45 -1.51 -4.26
N SER A 35 6.06 -2.51 -4.89
CA SER A 35 7.03 -2.29 -5.97
C SER A 35 6.44 -1.51 -7.15
N GLN A 36 5.18 -1.78 -7.51
CA GLN A 36 4.50 -1.03 -8.57
C GLN A 36 4.26 0.43 -8.15
N LEU A 37 3.83 0.68 -6.92
CA LEU A 37 3.63 2.04 -6.42
C LEU A 37 4.94 2.82 -6.30
N GLN A 38 6.03 2.17 -5.87
CA GLN A 38 7.36 2.79 -5.81
C GLN A 38 7.85 3.25 -7.19
N SER A 39 7.38 2.63 -8.27
CA SER A 39 7.73 3.02 -9.64
C SER A 39 7.08 4.34 -10.10
N LEU A 40 6.09 4.87 -9.34
CA LEU A 40 5.40 6.12 -9.68
C LEU A 40 6.27 7.37 -9.49
N GLY A 41 7.36 7.28 -8.72
CA GLY A 41 8.31 8.38 -8.54
C GLY A 41 9.20 8.22 -7.32
N SER A 42 10.22 9.08 -7.21
CA SER A 42 11.21 9.04 -6.13
C SER A 42 10.60 9.19 -4.73
N ASN A 43 9.58 10.04 -4.59
CA ASN A 43 8.86 10.21 -3.33
C ASN A 43 8.15 8.92 -2.89
N TRP A 44 7.45 8.27 -3.83
CA TRP A 44 6.78 6.99 -3.60
C TRP A 44 7.77 5.88 -3.23
N GLN A 45 8.90 5.84 -3.92
CA GLN A 45 10.00 4.91 -3.63
C GLN A 45 10.51 5.07 -2.19
N GLN A 46 10.80 6.32 -1.78
CA GLN A 46 11.31 6.62 -0.45
C GLN A 46 10.30 6.25 0.64
N GLU A 47 9.04 6.67 0.48
CA GLU A 47 8.03 6.53 1.53
C GLU A 47 7.52 5.11 1.70
N LEU A 48 7.36 4.36 0.60
CA LEU A 48 6.93 2.97 0.66
C LEU A 48 8.10 1.99 0.84
N GLY A 49 9.34 2.46 0.77
CA GLY A 49 10.56 1.68 1.03
C GLY A 49 10.97 1.60 2.49
N ARG A 50 10.22 2.25 3.39
CA ARG A 50 10.53 2.28 4.82
C ARG A 50 10.29 0.91 5.47
N SER A 51 11.18 0.51 6.37
CA SER A 51 11.09 -0.78 7.09
C SER A 51 9.95 -0.85 8.10
N ASP A 52 9.38 0.29 8.48
CA ASP A 52 8.29 0.42 9.44
C ASP A 52 6.90 0.52 8.76
N LEU A 53 6.83 0.42 7.44
CA LEU A 53 5.57 0.48 6.71
C LEU A 53 4.64 -0.67 7.12
N LEU A 54 3.43 -0.33 7.57
CA LEU A 54 2.38 -1.29 7.86
C LEU A 54 1.37 -1.34 6.71
N CYS A 55 0.76 -2.52 6.53
CA CYS A 55 -0.31 -2.70 5.57
C CYS A 55 -1.48 -3.51 6.13
N ALA A 56 -2.68 -3.21 5.66
CA ALA A 56 -3.88 -3.97 5.95
C ALA A 56 -4.66 -4.28 4.68
N LEU A 57 -5.08 -5.54 4.53
CA LEU A 57 -5.96 -6.00 3.45
C LEU A 57 -7.35 -6.20 4.04
N ASN A 58 -8.36 -5.56 3.45
CA ASN A 58 -9.75 -5.65 3.88
C ASN A 58 -9.90 -5.44 5.41
N GLN A 59 -9.28 -4.36 5.91
CA GLN A 59 -9.29 -3.95 7.34
C GLN A 59 -8.57 -4.90 8.30
N GLN A 60 -7.77 -5.85 7.80
CA GLN A 60 -6.97 -6.75 8.62
C GLN A 60 -5.47 -6.54 8.36
N LEU A 61 -4.67 -6.43 9.41
CA LEU A 61 -3.21 -6.36 9.30
C LEU A 61 -2.68 -7.66 8.67
N VAL A 62 -1.85 -7.50 7.63
CA VAL A 62 -1.31 -8.62 6.87
C VAL A 62 0.18 -8.44 6.56
N PRO A 63 0.95 -9.52 6.37
CA PRO A 63 2.31 -9.42 5.87
C PRO A 63 2.34 -9.07 4.38
N LEU A 64 3.48 -8.57 3.90
CA LEU A 64 3.70 -8.21 2.49
C LEU A 64 3.57 -9.40 1.52
N THR A 65 3.67 -10.63 2.00
CA THR A 65 3.50 -11.87 1.19
C THR A 65 2.03 -12.23 0.93
N THR A 66 1.09 -11.46 1.47
CA THR A 66 -0.34 -11.73 1.33
C THR A 66 -0.81 -11.47 -0.09
N GLN A 67 -1.61 -12.39 -0.62
CA GLN A 67 -2.19 -12.27 -1.96
C GLN A 67 -3.32 -11.24 -1.97
N VAL A 68 -3.34 -10.43 -3.02
CA VAL A 68 -4.34 -9.39 -3.28
C VAL A 68 -5.08 -9.75 -4.57
N ARG A 69 -6.37 -9.41 -4.62
CA ARG A 69 -7.27 -9.73 -5.72
C ARG A 69 -8.04 -8.49 -6.15
N SER A 70 -8.54 -8.51 -7.38
CA SER A 70 -9.48 -7.48 -7.84
C SER A 70 -10.69 -7.40 -6.90
N GLY A 71 -11.04 -6.19 -6.49
CA GLY A 71 -12.10 -5.92 -5.51
C GLY A 71 -11.59 -5.67 -4.09
N ASP A 72 -10.33 -6.01 -3.78
CA ASP A 72 -9.77 -5.77 -2.46
C ASP A 72 -9.51 -4.30 -2.17
N GLU A 73 -9.59 -3.97 -0.88
CA GLU A 73 -9.09 -2.72 -0.31
C GLU A 73 -7.79 -2.98 0.44
N LEU A 74 -6.72 -2.30 0.01
CA LEU A 74 -5.40 -2.37 0.62
C LEU A 74 -5.05 -1.01 1.23
N ALA A 75 -4.68 -0.98 2.50
CA ALA A 75 -4.27 0.22 3.20
C ALA A 75 -2.78 0.18 3.52
N PHE A 76 -2.10 1.32 3.37
CA PHE A 76 -0.74 1.54 3.85
C PHE A 76 -0.70 2.68 4.85
N PHE A 77 0.06 2.50 5.93
CA PHE A 77 0.16 3.49 6.99
C PHE A 77 1.48 3.36 7.75
N PRO A 78 1.99 4.46 8.34
CA PRO A 78 3.15 4.40 9.23
C PRO A 78 2.81 3.59 10.50
N PRO A 79 3.82 3.17 11.28
CA PRO A 79 3.56 2.53 12.55
C PRO A 79 2.69 3.45 13.40
N VAL A 80 1.64 2.87 13.99
CA VAL A 80 0.75 3.62 14.88
C VAL A 80 1.58 4.01 16.08
N THR A 81 1.91 5.31 16.22
CA THR A 81 2.51 5.84 17.43
C THR A 81 1.39 5.96 18.47
N GLY A 82 0.98 4.83 19.01
CA GLY A 82 0.01 4.76 20.08
C GLY A 82 0.65 5.21 21.39
N GLY A 83 0.34 6.45 21.76
CA GLY A 83 0.16 6.93 23.12
C GLY A 83 -1.24 7.51 23.22
#